data_AF-A0AAU4GFU1-F1
#
_entry.id   AF-A0AAU4GFU1-F1
#
_cell.length_a   1.000
_cell.length_b   1.000
_cell.length_c   1.000
_cell.angle_alpha   90.00
_cell.angle_beta   90.00
_cell.angle_gamma   90.00
#
_symmetry.space_group_name_H-M   'P 1'
#
loop_
_entity.id
_entity.type
_entity.pdbx_description
1 polymer ?
#
loop_
_entity_poly.entity_id
_entity_poly.type
_entity_poly.pdbx_seq_one_letter_code
_entity_poly.pdbx_strand_id
1 'polypeptide(L)' 'MALLPETDAHVRKDLHKAAHGTALSPVLLVRGGSHPVLGTGALVIADGYHRVCASYHLGDNTDIPCRLV' A
#
# COMPACT_ATOMS: atom_id res chain seq x y z
N MET A 1 -1.45 11.78 2.80
CA MET A 1 -0.67 11.11 3.87
C MET A 1 0.78 11.10 3.44
N ALA A 2 1.72 11.21 4.39
CA ALA A 2 3.16 11.18 4.08
C ALA A 2 3.68 9.73 4.04
N LEU A 3 4.69 9.47 3.23
CA LEU A 3 5.40 8.20 3.19
C LEU A 3 5.93 7.85 4.59
N LEU A 4 5.66 6.63 5.07
CA LEU A 4 6.19 6.16 6.35
C LEU A 4 7.66 5.75 6.19
N PRO A 5 8.52 6.03 7.18
CA PRO A 5 9.94 5.66 7.12
C PRO A 5 10.13 4.15 7.22
N GLU A 6 11.27 3.65 6.77
CA GLU A 6 11.66 2.23 6.89
C GLU A 6 11.73 1.73 8.33
N THR A 7 11.91 2.63 9.30
CA THR A 7 11.98 2.31 10.74
C THR A 7 10.62 2.02 11.36
N ASP A 8 9.52 2.39 10.69
CA ASP A 8 8.17 2.04 11.13
C ASP A 8 8.04 0.51 11.26
N ALA A 9 7.45 0.05 12.37
CA ALA A 9 7.45 -1.38 12.71
C ALA A 9 6.72 -2.24 11.66
N HIS A 10 5.70 -1.70 11.00
CA HIS A 10 4.93 -2.42 9.98
C HIS A 10 5.63 -2.36 8.62
N VAL A 11 6.18 -1.21 8.25
CA VAL A 11 7.00 -1.07 7.02
C VAL A 11 8.21 -2.01 7.08
N ARG A 12 8.98 -1.98 8.18
CA ARG A 12 10.14 -2.85 8.40
C ARG A 12 9.79 -4.33 8.32
N LYS A 13 8.63 -4.73 8.86
CA LYS A 13 8.15 -6.12 8.79
C LYS A 13 7.88 -6.55 7.35
N ASP A 14 7.27 -5.69 6.54
CA ASP A 14 6.97 -6.01 5.15
C ASP A 14 8.22 -5.97 4.26
N LEU A 15 9.16 -5.04 4.51
CA LEU A 15 10.49 -5.06 3.90
C LEU A 15 11.24 -6.35 4.20
N HIS A 16 11.22 -6.82 5.45
CA HIS A 16 11.85 -8.08 5.84
C HIS A 16 11.24 -9.27 5.09
N LYS A 17 9.90 -9.33 4.96
CA LYS A 17 9.25 -10.38 4.16
C LYS A 17 9.71 -10.35 2.70
N ALA A 18 9.72 -9.16 2.09
CA ALA A 18 10.14 -8.99 0.70
C ALA A 18 11.59 -9.43 0.49
N ALA A 19 12.50 -9.05 1.40
CA ALA A 19 13.91 -9.46 1.36
C ALA A 19 14.11 -10.99 1.45
N HIS A 20 13.17 -11.71 2.08
CA HIS A 20 13.17 -13.17 2.18
C HIS A 20 12.35 -13.85 1.08
N GLY A 21 11.97 -13.14 0.02
CA GLY A 21 11.14 -13.68 -1.06
C GLY A 21 9.72 -14.07 -0.63
N THR A 22 9.27 -13.62 0.54
CA THR A 22 7.92 -13.89 1.03
C THR A 22 6.93 -12.92 0.40
N ALA A 23 5.91 -13.45 -0.26
CA ALA A 23 4.86 -12.65 -0.88
C ALA A 23 4.13 -11.79 0.16
N LEU A 24 3.93 -10.51 -0.17
CA LEU A 24 3.07 -9.61 0.58
C LEU A 24 1.61 -9.79 0.16
N SER A 25 0.69 -9.60 1.09
CA SER A 25 -0.73 -9.50 0.77
C SER A 25 -0.99 -8.28 -0.13
N PRO A 26 -1.96 -8.33 -1.04
CA PRO A 26 -2.26 -7.19 -1.92
C PRO A 26 -2.76 -5.99 -1.11
N VAL A 27 -2.56 -4.79 -1.64
CA VAL A 27 -3.22 -3.56 -1.16
C VAL A 27 -4.69 -3.63 -1.55
N LEU A 28 -5.59 -3.38 -0.59
CA LEU A 28 -7.02 -3.42 -0.86
C LEU A 28 -7.49 -2.04 -1.27
N LEU A 29 -8.09 -1.97 -2.46
CA LEU A 29 -8.69 -0.77 -2.99
C LEU A 29 -10.20 -0.89 -2.95
N VAL A 30 -10.89 0.16 -2.52
CA VAL A 30 -12.35 0.27 -2.58
C VAL A 30 -12.73 1.48 -3.41
N ARG A 31 -13.89 1.43 -4.08
CA ARG A 31 -14.43 2.64 -4.69
C ARG A 31 -14.93 3.59 -3.60
N GLY A 32 -14.32 4.76 -3.51
CA GLY A 32 -14.92 5.91 -2.83
C GLY A 32 -16.16 6.29 -3.62
N GLY A 33 -17.34 5.96 -3.12
CA GLY A 33 -18.63 6.18 -3.79
C GLY A 33 -18.94 7.67 -3.97
N SER A 34 -19.96 8.18 -3.29
CA SER A 34 -20.32 9.60 -3.34
C SER A 34 -19.49 10.45 -2.36
N HIS A 35 -18.26 10.03 -2.03
CA HIS A 35 -17.47 10.71 -1.00
C HIS A 35 -17.17 12.15 -1.47
N PRO A 36 -17.60 13.18 -0.71
CA PRO A 36 -17.65 14.57 -1.19
C PRO A 36 -16.28 15.15 -1.54
N VAL A 37 -15.19 14.55 -1.03
CA VAL A 37 -13.81 14.98 -1.30
C VAL A 37 -13.15 14.20 -2.44
N LEU A 38 -13.59 12.98 -2.74
CA LEU A 38 -12.87 12.07 -3.64
C LEU A 38 -13.46 12.05 -5.05
N GLY A 39 -14.70 12.50 -5.22
CA GLY A 39 -15.41 12.45 -6.49
C GLY A 39 -15.84 11.03 -6.86
N THR A 40 -16.75 10.93 -7.83
CA THR A 40 -17.28 9.64 -8.27
C THR A 40 -16.20 8.83 -8.96
N GLY A 41 -15.95 7.61 -8.47
CA GLY A 41 -15.05 6.65 -9.12
C GLY A 41 -13.61 6.65 -8.61
N ALA A 42 -13.29 7.45 -7.58
CA ALA A 42 -11.99 7.37 -6.93
C ALA A 42 -11.78 6.02 -6.24
N LEU A 43 -10.53 5.54 -6.26
CA LEU A 43 -10.10 4.37 -5.50
C LEU A 43 -9.38 4.82 -4.23
N VAL A 44 -9.72 4.18 -3.12
CA VAL A 44 -9.14 4.47 -1.80
C VAL A 44 -8.45 3.22 -1.29
N ILE A 45 -7.28 3.38 -0.69
CA ILE A 45 -6.60 2.32 0.04
C ILE A 45 -7.42 2.02 1.31
N ALA A 46 -8.15 0.91 1.31
CA ALA A 46 -8.89 0.43 2.47
C ALA A 46 -7.98 -0.33 3.45
N ASP A 47 -6.98 -1.05 2.92
CA ASP A 47 -5.96 -1.73 3.71
C ASP A 47 -4.63 -1.80 2.92
N GLY A 48 -3.52 -1.81 3.63
CA GLY A 48 -2.19 -2.01 3.03
C GLY A 48 -1.38 -0.75 2.79
N TYR A 49 -1.68 0.37 3.45
CA TYR A 49 -0.87 1.59 3.35
C TYR A 49 0.61 1.37 3.73
N HIS A 50 0.90 0.56 4.76
CA HIS A 50 2.27 0.18 5.10
C HIS A 50 2.96 -0.60 3.98
N ARG A 51 2.21 -1.41 3.23
CA ARG A 51 2.73 -2.17 2.08
C ARG A 51 3.04 -1.26 0.91
N VAL A 52 2.23 -0.22 0.67
CA VAL A 52 2.55 0.85 -0.29
C VAL A 52 3.86 1.54 0.08
N CYS A 53 4.04 1.89 1.35
CA CYS A 53 5.28 2.52 1.82
C CYS A 53 6.48 1.56 1.68
N ALA A 54 6.31 0.28 2.03
CA ALA A 54 7.36 -0.73 1.87
C ALA A 54 7.74 -0.92 0.38
N SER A 55 6.76 -1.01 -0.53
CA SER A 55 7.02 -1.09 -1.97
C SER A 55 7.82 0.10 -2.49
N TYR A 56 7.52 1.32 -2.03
CA TYR A 56 8.28 2.51 -2.42
C TYR A 56 9.75 2.43 -1.98
N HIS A 57 10.01 1.95 -0.77
CA HIS A 57 11.39 1.78 -0.27
C HIS A 57 12.16 0.64 -0.96
N LEU A 58 11.46 -0.36 -1.53
CA LEU A 58 12.09 -1.38 -2.39
C LEU A 58 12.51 -0.82 -3.76
N GLY A 59 11.89 0.28 -4.18
CA GLY A 59 12.17 0.98 -5.43
C GLY A 59 10.99 1.85 -5.82
N ASP A 60 11.27 3.05 -6.33
CA ASP A 60 10.26 4.04 -6.76
C ASP A 60 9.33 3.53 -7.87
N ASN A 61 9.82 2.58 -8.68
CA ASN A 61 9.09 1.94 -9.78
C ASN A 61 8.63 0.51 -9.43
N THR A 62 8.63 0.12 -8.17
CA THR A 62 8.17 -1.21 -7.75
C THR A 62 6.67 -1.33 -7.93
N ASP A 63 6.22 -2.39 -8.60
CA ASP A 63 4.80 -2.69 -8.73
C ASP A 63 4.14 -2.88 -7.35
N ILE A 64 2.95 -2.29 -7.19
CA ILE A 64 2.14 -2.46 -5.99
C ILE A 64 0.98 -3.39 -6.33
N PRO A 65 1.02 -4.66 -5.90
CA PRO A 65 -0.08 -5.59 -6.15
C PRO A 65 -1.33 -5.12 -5.41
N CYS A 66 -2.38 -4.81 -6.19
CA CYS A 66 -3.64 -4.30 -5.68
C CYS A 66 -4.78 -5.29 -5.93
N ARG A 67 -5.77 -5.31 -5.03
CA ARG A 67 -7.05 -6.00 -5.22
C ARG A 67 -8.19 -5.02 -5.00
N LEU A 68 -9.02 -4.85 -6.01
CA LEU A 68 -10.29 -4.14 -5.90
C LEU A 68 -11.30 -5.02 -5.17
N VAL A 69 -11.94 -4.49 -4.12
CA VAL A 69 -12.98 -5.16 -3.33
C VAL A 69 -14.24 -4.30 -3.21
#